data_AF-A0A4Y2A693-F1
#
_entry.id   AF-A0A4Y2A693-F1
#
_cell.length_a   1.000
_cell.length_b   1.000
_cell.length_c   1.000
_cell.angle_alpha   90.00
_cell.angle_beta   90.00
_cell.angle_gamma   90.00
#
_symmetry.space_group_name_H-M   'P 1'
#
loop_
_entity.id
_entity.type
_entity.pdbx_description
1 polymer ?
#
loop_
_entity_poly.entity_id
_entity_poly.type
_entity_poly.pdbx_seq_one_letter_code
_entity_poly.pdbx_strand_id
1 'polypeptide(L)'
;MNVSQTILTRSAIADSRQDFYCPIFGEPRSFLQNKLSTYECVIRCCFEERYNLSLVTNNKNVSFPKVASTVVKQIKCLYDKASIPSLSDCQIVKIINVYHDSYIKIRKSYKRDKDKPLFKARLEDLKLKARSLFDVAACKCTMTVKCTCQNTTDAYQCAILIKCLCEKTNKIPVLELRFMFLQRNYNLGKIGSIDKTLTKKINVKTERKARDLQRAVSGKEVSKIGEYSEIDEHKHSSIKDWEYEEDEFKPSTSTEKHQWQMRIQLSAIINSDRFGVSDQTTAVIASSVLRDVGMITDTDSSYVVHKCKKRRDKSCVRTDFKSQFTPPEES
;
A
#
# COMPACT_ATOMS: atom_id res chain seq x y z
N MET A 1 -34.74 26.03 -22.19
CA MET A 1 -33.38 26.03 -22.77
C MET A 1 -32.80 24.64 -22.58
N ASN A 2 -32.57 23.88 -23.65
CA ASN A 2 -31.99 22.52 -23.52
C ASN A 2 -30.48 22.55 -23.74
N VAL A 3 -29.72 22.14 -22.73
CA VAL A 3 -28.28 21.90 -22.86
C VAL A 3 -28.06 20.43 -23.23
N SER A 4 -28.05 20.16 -24.53
CA SER A 4 -27.84 18.81 -25.07
C SER A 4 -26.42 18.33 -24.78
N GLN A 5 -26.26 17.44 -23.79
CA GLN A 5 -24.99 16.77 -23.53
C GLN A 5 -24.74 15.70 -24.60
N THR A 6 -23.89 16.00 -25.58
CA THR A 6 -23.52 15.05 -26.64
C THR A 6 -22.65 13.92 -26.07
N ILE A 7 -23.28 12.83 -25.64
CA ILE A 7 -22.60 11.59 -25.25
C ILE A 7 -22.01 10.94 -26.50
N LEU A 8 -20.75 11.26 -26.80
CA LEU A 8 -20.01 10.58 -27.87
C LEU A 8 -19.77 9.12 -27.49
N THR A 9 -20.34 8.20 -28.26
CA THR A 9 -20.25 6.76 -28.01
C THR A 9 -18.85 6.24 -28.30
N ARG A 10 -18.49 5.12 -27.66
CA ARG A 10 -17.15 4.49 -27.78
C ARG A 10 -16.70 4.20 -29.22
N SER A 11 -17.62 4.08 -30.18
CA SER A 11 -17.32 3.82 -31.58
C SER A 11 -16.55 5.00 -32.22
N ALA A 12 -17.06 6.23 -32.10
CA ALA A 12 -16.43 7.43 -32.67
C ALA A 12 -15.07 7.79 -32.02
N ILE A 13 -14.76 7.18 -30.87
CA ILE A 13 -13.50 7.34 -30.14
C ILE A 13 -12.40 6.41 -30.69
N ALA A 14 -12.70 5.52 -31.63
CA ALA A 14 -11.75 4.62 -32.27
C ALA A 14 -10.99 5.29 -33.43
N ASP A 15 -11.69 5.84 -34.42
CA ASP A 15 -11.06 6.34 -35.67
C ASP A 15 -10.09 7.51 -35.43
N SER A 16 -10.41 8.42 -34.51
CA SER A 16 -9.54 9.54 -34.14
C SER A 16 -8.22 9.15 -33.46
N ARG A 17 -7.99 7.86 -33.19
CA ARG A 17 -6.74 7.36 -32.60
C ARG A 17 -5.66 7.03 -33.64
N GLN A 18 -5.98 6.99 -34.93
CA GLN A 18 -5.02 6.59 -35.97
C GLN A 18 -3.78 7.51 -36.02
N ASP A 19 -3.94 8.83 -35.87
CA ASP A 19 -2.81 9.78 -35.80
C ASP A 19 -1.86 9.56 -34.60
N PHE A 20 -2.39 8.92 -33.54
CA PHE A 20 -1.65 8.61 -32.30
C PHE A 20 -1.12 7.17 -32.28
N TYR A 21 -1.35 6.40 -33.33
CA TYR A 21 -0.80 5.06 -33.51
C TYR A 21 0.73 5.08 -33.61
N CYS A 22 1.36 4.08 -32.99
CA CYS A 22 2.81 3.88 -33.03
C CYS A 22 3.17 2.63 -33.84
N PRO A 23 3.88 2.74 -34.99
CA PRO A 23 4.36 1.59 -35.77
C PRO A 23 5.36 0.65 -35.03
N ILE A 24 5.76 1.00 -33.80
CA ILE A 24 6.72 0.23 -32.98
C ILE A 24 6.04 -0.42 -31.75
N PHE A 25 5.03 0.24 -31.17
CA PHE A 25 4.38 -0.17 -29.91
C PHE A 25 2.83 -0.26 -30.00
N GLY A 26 2.25 -0.07 -31.19
CA GLY A 26 0.82 -0.12 -31.43
C GLY A 26 0.04 1.07 -30.86
N GLU A 27 -1.17 0.80 -30.40
CA GLU A 27 -2.13 1.81 -29.93
C GLU A 27 -1.76 2.44 -28.58
N PRO A 28 -2.16 3.71 -28.33
CA PRO A 28 -2.20 4.31 -27.00
C PRO A 28 -2.89 3.43 -25.96
N ARG A 29 -2.38 3.38 -24.72
CA ARG A 29 -2.95 2.51 -23.67
C ARG A 29 -2.63 2.99 -22.25
N SER A 30 -3.64 2.96 -21.40
CA SER A 30 -3.58 3.32 -19.98
C SER A 30 -2.85 2.26 -19.14
N PHE A 31 -2.40 2.65 -17.95
CA PHE A 31 -1.75 1.73 -17.03
C PHE A 31 -2.71 0.69 -16.42
N LEU A 32 -2.21 -0.54 -16.28
CA LEU A 32 -2.90 -1.61 -15.55
C LEU A 32 -2.77 -1.36 -14.04
N GLN A 33 -3.88 -1.03 -13.38
CA GLN A 33 -3.90 -0.72 -11.93
C GLN A 33 -3.54 -1.89 -10.98
N ASN A 34 -3.13 -3.04 -11.51
CA ASN A 34 -2.83 -4.27 -10.79
C ASN A 34 -1.45 -4.85 -11.10
N LYS A 35 -0.57 -4.12 -11.79
CA LYS A 35 0.82 -4.52 -12.07
C LYS A 35 1.71 -3.27 -12.15
N LEU A 36 3.01 -3.39 -11.87
CA LEU A 36 3.94 -2.30 -12.17
C LEU A 36 4.16 -2.21 -13.69
N SER A 37 4.34 -0.98 -14.17
CA SER A 37 4.46 -0.68 -15.59
C SER A 37 5.80 -1.16 -16.17
N THR A 38 5.79 -1.63 -17.42
CA THR A 38 7.02 -1.78 -18.23
C THR A 38 7.32 -0.49 -18.99
N TYR A 39 8.52 -0.39 -19.57
CA TYR A 39 8.89 0.72 -20.46
C TYR A 39 7.93 0.87 -21.66
N GLU A 40 7.36 -0.23 -22.19
CA GLU A 40 6.29 -0.19 -23.19
C GLU A 40 5.04 0.52 -22.66
N CYS A 41 4.53 0.10 -21.50
CA CYS A 41 3.31 0.67 -20.90
C CYS A 41 3.46 2.18 -20.64
N VAL A 42 4.63 2.63 -20.20
CA VAL A 42 4.89 4.07 -19.96
C VAL A 42 4.80 4.87 -21.26
N ILE A 43 5.42 4.42 -22.35
CA ILE A 43 5.35 5.12 -23.63
C ILE A 43 3.94 5.09 -24.25
N ARG A 44 3.22 3.96 -24.13
CA ARG A 44 1.82 3.86 -24.61
C ARG A 44 0.87 4.74 -23.80
N CYS A 45 1.11 4.91 -22.50
CA CYS A 45 0.39 5.88 -21.67
C CYS A 45 0.75 7.32 -22.04
N CYS A 46 2.02 7.64 -22.34
CA CYS A 46 2.38 8.95 -22.88
C CYS A 46 1.65 9.29 -24.19
N PHE A 47 1.34 8.32 -25.05
CA PHE A 47 0.53 8.61 -26.26
C PHE A 47 -0.93 8.89 -25.93
N GLU A 48 -1.51 8.17 -24.96
CA GLU A 48 -2.90 8.37 -24.52
C GLU A 48 -3.08 9.72 -23.79
N GLU A 49 -2.16 10.06 -22.88
CA GLU A 49 -2.16 11.36 -22.22
C GLU A 49 -1.91 12.52 -23.19
N ARG A 50 -1.11 12.32 -24.24
CA ARG A 50 -0.95 13.32 -25.31
C ARG A 50 -2.26 13.52 -26.09
N TYR A 51 -2.98 12.44 -26.42
CA TYR A 51 -4.29 12.48 -27.08
C TYR A 51 -5.33 13.19 -26.20
N ASN A 52 -5.45 12.79 -24.93
CA ASN A 52 -6.36 13.39 -23.95
C ASN A 52 -6.11 14.91 -23.80
N LEU A 53 -4.84 15.31 -23.70
CA LEU A 53 -4.47 16.73 -23.64
C LEU A 53 -4.71 17.49 -24.94
N SER A 54 -4.63 16.85 -26.12
CA SER A 54 -4.96 17.52 -27.39
C SER A 54 -6.46 17.77 -27.54
N LEU A 55 -7.31 16.86 -27.08
CA LEU A 55 -8.77 17.08 -27.02
C LEU A 55 -9.10 18.29 -26.12
N VAL A 56 -8.56 18.32 -24.90
CA VAL A 56 -8.80 19.41 -23.92
C VAL A 56 -8.26 20.77 -24.40
N THR A 57 -7.28 20.80 -25.31
CA THR A 57 -6.66 22.04 -25.80
C THR A 57 -7.07 22.42 -27.21
N ASN A 58 -8.13 21.82 -27.76
CA ASN A 58 -8.62 22.04 -29.14
C ASN A 58 -7.49 21.89 -30.18
N ASN A 59 -6.85 20.71 -30.18
CA ASN A 59 -5.80 20.30 -31.13
C ASN A 59 -4.51 21.15 -31.13
N LYS A 60 -4.27 21.94 -30.08
CA LYS A 60 -2.98 22.65 -29.90
C LYS A 60 -1.83 21.66 -29.63
N ASN A 61 -0.62 22.03 -30.05
CA ASN A 61 0.57 21.19 -29.90
C ASN A 61 0.94 20.95 -28.43
N VAL A 62 0.60 19.78 -27.90
CA VAL A 62 0.89 19.39 -26.51
C VAL A 62 2.38 19.15 -26.31
N SER A 63 3.00 19.94 -25.44
CA SER A 63 4.42 19.82 -25.06
C SER A 63 4.71 18.54 -24.27
N PHE A 64 5.72 17.76 -24.69
CA PHE A 64 6.01 16.45 -24.08
C PHE A 64 6.36 16.51 -22.57
N PRO A 65 7.12 17.49 -22.05
CA PRO A 65 7.29 17.68 -20.60
C PRO A 65 5.97 17.76 -19.80
N LYS A 66 4.89 18.31 -20.39
CA LYS A 66 3.56 18.32 -19.74
C LYS A 66 2.95 16.92 -19.68
N VAL A 67 3.02 16.17 -20.79
CA VAL A 67 2.61 14.75 -20.88
C VAL A 67 3.36 13.91 -19.85
N ALA A 68 4.70 13.99 -19.84
CA ALA A 68 5.54 13.27 -18.90
C ALA A 68 5.16 13.60 -17.45
N SER A 69 4.95 14.87 -17.12
CA SER A 69 4.52 15.31 -15.78
C SER A 69 3.19 14.72 -15.33
N THR A 70 2.23 14.49 -16.24
CA THR A 70 0.97 13.79 -15.92
C THR A 70 1.21 12.29 -15.71
N VAL A 71 1.97 11.66 -16.61
CA VAL A 71 2.28 10.22 -16.55
C VAL A 71 3.05 9.85 -15.29
N VAL A 72 3.97 10.72 -14.81
CA VAL A 72 4.69 10.50 -13.54
C VAL A 72 3.75 10.41 -12.34
N LYS A 73 2.69 11.23 -12.27
CA LYS A 73 1.70 11.16 -11.18
C LYS A 73 0.96 9.82 -11.18
N GLN A 74 0.61 9.30 -12.37
CA GLN A 74 0.00 7.98 -12.49
C GLN A 74 0.96 6.86 -12.08
N ILE A 75 2.24 6.94 -12.50
CA ILE A 75 3.28 5.98 -12.10
C ILE A 75 3.47 5.96 -10.58
N LYS A 76 3.58 7.13 -9.93
CA LYS A 76 3.66 7.20 -8.46
C LYS A 76 2.46 6.53 -7.80
N CYS A 77 1.23 6.86 -8.22
CA CYS A 77 0.02 6.25 -7.70
C CYS A 77 0.02 4.71 -7.77
N LEU A 78 0.61 4.10 -8.81
CA LEU A 78 0.78 2.64 -8.91
C LEU A 78 1.79 2.08 -7.89
N TYR A 79 2.89 2.78 -7.65
CA TYR A 79 3.91 2.40 -6.66
C TYR A 79 3.43 2.62 -5.22
N ASP A 80 2.72 3.72 -4.96
CA ASP A 80 2.05 4.01 -3.69
C ASP A 80 0.98 2.94 -3.38
N LYS A 81 0.19 2.54 -4.39
CA LYS A 81 -0.76 1.42 -4.30
C LYS A 81 -0.07 0.07 -4.08
N ALA A 82 1.17 -0.10 -4.54
CA ALA A 82 2.00 -1.26 -4.21
C ALA A 82 2.73 -1.13 -2.86
N SER A 83 2.54 -0.03 -2.11
CA SER A 83 3.29 0.28 -0.88
C SER A 83 4.82 0.31 -1.07
N ILE A 84 5.31 0.57 -2.28
CA ILE A 84 6.75 0.61 -2.62
C ILE A 84 7.20 2.08 -2.71
N PRO A 85 8.16 2.54 -1.87
CA PRO A 85 8.73 3.88 -2.00
C PRO A 85 9.31 4.14 -3.39
N SER A 86 8.93 5.26 -4.01
CA SER A 86 9.31 5.63 -5.37
C SER A 86 10.29 6.81 -5.42
N LEU A 87 10.96 6.99 -6.57
CA LEU A 87 11.85 8.12 -6.84
C LEU A 87 11.08 9.46 -6.93
N SER A 88 11.81 10.57 -6.83
CA SER A 88 11.24 11.92 -7.01
C SER A 88 10.72 12.15 -8.43
N ASP A 89 9.73 13.05 -8.59
CA ASP A 89 9.09 13.29 -9.90
C ASP A 89 10.12 13.72 -10.96
N CYS A 90 11.06 14.59 -10.58
CA CYS A 90 12.15 15.07 -11.44
C CYS A 90 13.09 13.93 -11.89
N GLN A 91 13.29 12.89 -11.08
CA GLN A 91 14.05 11.71 -11.49
C GLN A 91 13.23 10.84 -12.45
N ILE A 92 11.94 10.62 -12.16
CA ILE A 92 11.06 9.82 -13.03
C ILE A 92 10.92 10.50 -14.41
N VAL A 93 10.70 11.82 -14.47
CA VAL A 93 10.65 12.59 -15.73
C VAL A 93 11.96 12.42 -16.54
N LYS A 94 13.13 12.46 -15.89
CA LYS A 94 14.42 12.22 -16.57
C LYS A 94 14.48 10.83 -17.21
N ILE A 95 14.02 9.78 -16.52
CA ILE A 95 14.00 8.40 -17.05
C ILE A 95 13.01 8.29 -18.23
N ILE A 96 11.82 8.91 -18.13
CA ILE A 96 10.84 8.97 -19.24
C ILE A 96 11.46 9.65 -20.46
N ASN A 97 12.06 10.83 -20.29
CA ASN A 97 12.65 11.61 -21.39
C ASN A 97 13.76 10.83 -22.11
N VAL A 98 14.71 10.25 -21.37
CA VAL A 98 15.82 9.46 -21.96
C VAL A 98 15.31 8.29 -22.80
N TYR A 99 14.25 7.60 -22.36
CA TYR A 99 13.67 6.50 -23.13
C TYR A 99 12.82 6.98 -24.31
N HIS A 100 12.07 8.06 -24.14
CA HIS A 100 11.29 8.69 -25.20
C HIS A 100 12.18 9.25 -26.33
N ASP A 101 13.32 9.84 -26.00
CA ASP A 101 14.29 10.34 -26.98
C ASP A 101 14.95 9.21 -27.77
N SER A 102 15.26 8.08 -27.11
CA SER A 102 15.68 6.85 -27.79
C SER A 102 14.61 6.34 -28.75
N TYR A 103 13.34 6.30 -28.32
CA TYR A 103 12.21 5.96 -29.19
C TYR A 103 12.06 6.94 -30.37
N ILE A 104 12.18 8.26 -30.15
CA ILE A 104 12.10 9.27 -31.22
C ILE A 104 13.21 9.07 -32.28
N LYS A 105 14.44 8.74 -31.88
CA LYS A 105 15.55 8.47 -32.81
C LYS A 105 15.21 7.30 -33.75
N ILE A 106 14.60 6.25 -33.23
CA ILE A 106 14.11 5.10 -34.03
C ILE A 106 12.87 5.47 -34.87
N ARG A 107 11.87 6.16 -34.30
CA ARG A 107 10.65 6.58 -35.04
C ARG A 107 10.97 7.47 -36.24
N LYS A 108 11.92 8.42 -36.10
CA LYS A 108 12.35 9.32 -37.18
C LYS A 108 12.98 8.59 -38.37
N SER A 109 13.70 7.50 -38.13
CA SER A 109 14.39 6.72 -39.17
C SER A 109 13.54 5.57 -39.73
N TYR A 110 12.52 5.12 -38.99
CA TYR A 110 11.68 3.94 -39.29
C TYR A 110 11.24 3.81 -40.76
N LYS A 111 10.63 4.84 -41.37
CA LYS A 111 10.14 4.74 -42.76
C LYS A 111 11.25 4.50 -43.80
N ARG A 112 12.47 4.98 -43.56
CA ARG A 112 13.61 4.94 -44.50
C ARG A 112 14.54 3.76 -44.23
N ASP A 113 14.71 3.39 -42.96
CA ASP A 113 15.78 2.49 -42.53
C ASP A 113 15.27 1.12 -42.04
N LYS A 114 13.95 0.88 -42.01
CA LYS A 114 13.30 -0.35 -41.49
C LYS A 114 13.96 -1.67 -41.88
N ASP A 115 14.44 -1.78 -43.13
CA ASP A 115 14.93 -3.05 -43.65
C ASP A 115 16.42 -3.31 -43.33
N LYS A 116 17.17 -2.26 -42.95
CA LYS A 116 18.62 -2.31 -42.73
C LYS A 116 18.97 -3.10 -41.46
N PRO A 117 20.00 -3.96 -41.46
CA PRO A 117 20.32 -4.83 -40.32
C PRO A 117 20.67 -4.04 -39.05
N LEU A 118 21.46 -2.97 -39.18
CA LEU A 118 21.81 -2.08 -38.06
C LEU A 118 20.60 -1.34 -37.46
N PHE A 119 19.55 -1.10 -38.25
CA PHE A 119 18.31 -0.51 -37.73
C PHE A 119 17.46 -1.56 -37.02
N LYS A 120 17.31 -2.76 -37.61
CA LYS A 120 16.62 -3.90 -36.99
C LYS A 120 17.22 -4.26 -35.62
N ALA A 121 18.55 -4.32 -35.51
CA ALA A 121 19.22 -4.55 -34.22
C ALA A 121 18.88 -3.50 -33.15
N ARG A 122 18.89 -2.21 -33.52
CA ARG A 122 18.51 -1.10 -32.61
C ARG A 122 17.01 -1.09 -32.27
N LEU A 123 16.16 -1.55 -33.18
CA LEU A 123 14.71 -1.70 -32.94
C LEU A 123 14.42 -2.85 -31.97
N GLU A 124 15.13 -3.97 -32.08
CA GLU A 124 14.98 -5.09 -31.14
C GLU A 124 15.60 -4.79 -29.77
N ASP A 125 16.71 -4.05 -29.66
CA ASP A 125 17.21 -3.53 -28.38
C ASP A 125 16.16 -2.64 -27.69
N LEU A 126 15.56 -1.71 -28.44
CA LEU A 126 14.49 -0.85 -27.92
C LEU A 126 13.28 -1.70 -27.44
N LYS A 127 12.87 -2.74 -28.17
CA LYS A 127 11.78 -3.66 -27.79
C LYS A 127 12.15 -4.54 -26.59
N LEU A 128 13.39 -5.02 -26.50
CA LEU A 128 13.88 -5.80 -25.37
C LEU A 128 13.84 -4.96 -24.09
N LYS A 129 14.30 -3.70 -24.18
CA LYS A 129 14.16 -2.71 -23.11
C LYS A 129 12.69 -2.37 -22.80
N ALA A 130 11.82 -2.27 -23.82
CA ALA A 130 10.39 -2.04 -23.65
C ALA A 130 9.70 -3.09 -22.77
N ARG A 131 10.14 -4.35 -22.85
CA ARG A 131 9.64 -5.49 -22.05
C ARG A 131 10.15 -5.49 -20.60
N SER A 132 11.18 -4.71 -20.27
CA SER A 132 11.71 -4.63 -18.92
C SER A 132 10.83 -3.76 -18.01
N LEU A 133 10.88 -4.04 -16.70
CA LEU A 133 10.18 -3.28 -15.67
C LEU A 133 10.63 -1.81 -15.67
N PHE A 134 9.68 -0.88 -15.67
CA PHE A 134 9.96 0.54 -15.45
C PHE A 134 10.18 0.77 -13.95
N ASP A 135 11.31 0.27 -13.44
CA ASP A 135 11.64 0.27 -12.02
C ASP A 135 11.99 1.68 -11.54
N VAL A 136 11.04 2.30 -10.83
CA VAL A 136 11.22 3.59 -10.13
C VAL A 136 11.12 3.43 -8.61
N ALA A 137 11.28 2.22 -8.07
CA ALA A 137 11.45 2.03 -6.64
C ALA A 137 12.76 2.69 -6.16
N ALA A 138 12.72 3.35 -5.00
CA ALA A 138 13.86 4.04 -4.42
C ALA A 138 14.98 3.08 -3.99
N CYS A 139 14.64 1.94 -3.37
CA CYS A 139 15.61 0.88 -3.08
C CYS A 139 15.93 0.04 -4.33
N LYS A 140 17.21 0.09 -4.75
CA LYS A 140 17.77 -0.71 -5.86
C LYS A 140 18.61 -1.91 -5.40
N CYS A 141 18.64 -2.22 -4.09
CA CYS A 141 19.47 -3.30 -3.56
C CYS A 141 19.09 -4.67 -4.15
N THR A 142 20.11 -5.48 -4.48
CA THR A 142 19.96 -6.84 -4.98
C THR A 142 19.22 -7.74 -3.98
N MET A 143 18.36 -8.60 -4.51
CA MET A 143 17.46 -9.46 -3.74
C MET A 143 17.79 -10.92 -4.04
N THR A 144 17.99 -11.74 -3.02
CA THR A 144 18.40 -13.14 -3.16
C THR A 144 17.38 -14.08 -2.53
N VAL A 145 17.08 -15.18 -3.22
CA VAL A 145 16.24 -16.26 -2.67
C VAL A 145 17.12 -17.19 -1.86
N LYS A 146 16.73 -17.51 -0.63
CA LYS A 146 17.16 -18.75 0.04
C LYS A 146 16.02 -19.77 -0.07
N CYS A 147 16.20 -20.74 -0.95
CA CYS A 147 15.36 -21.92 -1.07
C CYS A 147 16.15 -23.09 -0.48
N THR A 148 15.67 -23.65 0.63
CA THR A 148 16.08 -24.96 1.16
C THR A 148 15.29 -26.11 0.51
N CYS A 149 14.34 -25.74 -0.35
CA CYS A 149 13.60 -26.58 -1.26
C CYS A 149 14.47 -27.03 -2.44
N GLN A 150 14.30 -28.27 -2.90
CA GLN A 150 14.95 -28.77 -4.12
C GLN A 150 14.08 -28.58 -5.38
N ASN A 151 12.84 -28.08 -5.21
CA ASN A 151 11.93 -27.78 -6.31
C ASN A 151 12.19 -26.38 -6.90
N THR A 152 11.84 -26.23 -8.18
CA THR A 152 12.03 -25.00 -8.96
C THR A 152 11.30 -23.77 -8.40
N THR A 153 11.70 -22.59 -8.87
CA THR A 153 11.37 -21.25 -8.36
C THR A 153 9.88 -20.90 -8.25
N ASP A 154 9.00 -21.73 -8.81
CA ASP A 154 7.55 -21.54 -8.82
C ASP A 154 6.88 -22.14 -7.58
N ALA A 155 7.59 -22.94 -6.77
CA ALA A 155 7.09 -23.49 -5.51
C ALA A 155 6.95 -22.41 -4.40
N TYR A 156 5.73 -22.23 -3.88
CA TYR A 156 5.35 -21.06 -3.09
C TYR A 156 5.74 -21.11 -1.59
N GLN A 157 7.02 -20.91 -1.23
CA GLN A 157 7.36 -20.49 0.14
C GLN A 157 8.76 -19.88 0.40
N CYS A 158 9.68 -19.90 -0.58
CA CYS A 158 11.09 -19.50 -0.39
C CYS A 158 11.28 -18.12 0.27
N ALA A 159 12.20 -18.02 1.24
CA ALA A 159 12.52 -16.76 1.89
C ALA A 159 13.35 -15.86 0.98
N ILE A 160 12.85 -14.66 0.69
CA ILE A 160 13.55 -13.63 -0.10
C ILE A 160 14.26 -12.67 0.86
N LEU A 161 15.58 -12.62 0.75
CA LEU A 161 16.45 -11.77 1.56
C LEU A 161 16.92 -10.57 0.74
N ILE A 162 17.05 -9.42 1.40
CA ILE A 162 17.60 -8.20 0.84
C ILE A 162 18.61 -7.60 1.81
N LYS A 163 19.88 -7.49 1.41
CA LYS A 163 20.91 -6.78 2.21
C LYS A 163 20.77 -5.28 1.96
N CYS A 164 19.71 -4.68 2.50
CA CYS A 164 19.31 -3.30 2.21
C CYS A 164 19.89 -2.30 3.22
N LEU A 165 20.83 -1.48 2.77
CA LEU A 165 21.44 -0.37 3.54
C LEU A 165 20.76 1.00 3.32
N CYS A 166 19.73 1.08 2.48
CA CYS A 166 19.01 2.33 2.24
C CYS A 166 18.39 2.93 3.52
N GLU A 167 18.08 4.22 3.51
CA GLU A 167 17.29 4.85 4.58
C GLU A 167 15.92 4.17 4.77
N LYS A 168 15.37 4.18 6.00
CA LYS A 168 14.11 3.48 6.34
C LYS A 168 12.92 3.89 5.47
N THR A 169 12.87 5.15 5.03
CA THR A 169 11.91 5.74 4.10
C THR A 169 11.94 5.12 2.70
N ASN A 170 13.11 4.66 2.26
CA ASN A 170 13.38 4.21 0.90
C ASN A 170 13.37 2.67 0.78
N LYS A 171 13.34 1.91 1.89
CA LYS A 171 13.31 0.45 1.88
C LYS A 171 11.96 -0.08 1.38
N ILE A 172 12.00 -1.09 0.50
CA ILE A 172 10.81 -1.89 0.14
C ILE A 172 10.32 -2.62 1.42
N PRO A 173 9.03 -2.56 1.79
CA PRO A 173 8.49 -3.29 2.95
C PRO A 173 8.67 -4.80 2.81
N VAL A 174 8.85 -5.51 3.94
CA VAL A 174 9.12 -6.96 3.95
C VAL A 174 8.04 -7.78 3.21
N LEU A 175 6.78 -7.38 3.35
CA LEU A 175 5.64 -8.00 2.66
C LEU A 175 5.76 -7.91 1.12
N GLU A 176 6.23 -6.76 0.62
CA GLU A 176 6.33 -6.45 -0.81
C GLU A 176 7.63 -6.96 -1.46
N LEU A 177 8.57 -7.49 -0.68
CA LEU A 177 9.83 -8.04 -1.22
C LEU A 177 9.55 -9.18 -2.22
N ARG A 178 8.56 -10.04 -1.96
CA ARG A 178 8.21 -11.13 -2.89
C ARG A 178 7.58 -10.59 -4.18
N PHE A 179 6.72 -9.58 -4.09
CA PHE A 179 6.14 -8.93 -5.27
C PHE A 179 7.23 -8.25 -6.11
N MET A 180 8.10 -7.43 -5.50
CA MET A 180 9.14 -6.71 -6.23
C MET A 180 10.21 -7.64 -6.82
N PHE A 181 10.54 -8.75 -6.16
CA PHE A 181 11.43 -9.78 -6.72
C PHE A 181 10.85 -10.41 -8.00
N LEU A 182 9.57 -10.79 -7.98
CA LEU A 182 8.90 -11.40 -9.14
C LEU A 182 8.72 -10.41 -10.28
N GLN A 183 8.43 -9.13 -9.99
CA GLN A 183 8.39 -8.07 -11.02
C GLN A 183 9.78 -7.84 -11.64
N ARG A 184 10.85 -7.76 -10.84
CA ARG A 184 12.21 -7.48 -11.33
C ARG A 184 12.79 -8.57 -12.22
N ASN A 185 12.64 -9.83 -11.82
CA ASN A 185 13.31 -10.95 -12.51
C ASN A 185 12.46 -11.57 -13.63
N TYR A 186 11.14 -11.61 -13.45
CA TYR A 186 10.24 -12.34 -14.36
C TYR A 186 9.11 -11.48 -14.94
N ASN A 187 8.99 -10.21 -14.53
CA ASN A 187 7.79 -9.38 -14.76
C ASN A 187 6.48 -10.06 -14.27
N LEU A 188 6.56 -10.92 -13.25
CA LEU A 188 5.44 -11.71 -12.72
C LEU A 188 4.90 -11.18 -11.39
N GLY A 189 3.66 -11.56 -11.09
CA GLY A 189 2.89 -11.07 -9.94
C GLY A 189 1.92 -9.95 -10.30
N LYS A 190 1.00 -9.69 -9.38
CA LYS A 190 0.02 -8.60 -9.43
C LYS A 190 0.12 -7.82 -8.12
N ILE A 191 -0.12 -6.51 -8.17
CA ILE A 191 -0.30 -5.69 -6.97
C ILE A 191 -1.48 -6.30 -6.21
N GLY A 192 -1.26 -6.69 -4.95
CA GLY A 192 -2.28 -7.33 -4.14
C GLY A 192 -3.49 -6.41 -3.92
N SER A 193 -4.64 -7.03 -3.65
CA SER A 193 -5.74 -6.33 -2.99
C SER A 193 -5.25 -5.94 -1.60
N ILE A 194 -4.72 -4.71 -1.43
CA ILE A 194 -4.23 -4.24 -0.12
C ILE A 194 -5.33 -4.48 0.91
N ASP A 195 -4.98 -5.08 2.05
CA ASP A 195 -5.93 -5.20 3.15
C ASP A 195 -6.47 -3.80 3.48
N LYS A 196 -7.79 -3.65 3.36
CA LYS A 196 -8.50 -2.38 3.59
C LYS A 196 -8.24 -1.86 5.01
N THR A 197 -7.94 -2.73 5.98
CA THR A 197 -7.57 -2.34 7.35
C THR A 197 -6.14 -1.81 7.44
N LEU A 198 -5.17 -2.40 6.73
CA LEU A 198 -3.79 -1.91 6.65
C LEU A 198 -3.73 -0.58 5.87
N THR A 199 -4.46 -0.47 4.76
CA THR A 199 -4.56 0.79 3.99
C THR A 199 -5.08 1.92 4.86
N LYS A 200 -6.18 1.69 5.62
CA LYS A 200 -6.71 2.67 6.58
C LYS A 200 -5.69 3.04 7.66
N LYS A 201 -4.96 2.07 8.23
CA LYS A 201 -3.92 2.32 9.24
C LYS A 201 -2.74 3.14 8.68
N ILE A 202 -2.34 2.90 7.42
CA ILE A 202 -1.29 3.68 6.75
C ILE A 202 -1.78 5.10 6.48
N ASN A 203 -2.95 5.27 5.87
CA ASN A 203 -3.51 6.60 5.54
C ASN A 203 -3.67 7.47 6.79
N VAL A 204 -4.27 6.95 7.86
CA VAL A 204 -4.41 7.65 9.15
C VAL A 204 -3.04 8.03 9.75
N LYS A 205 -1.99 7.23 9.52
CA LYS A 205 -0.63 7.53 9.98
C LYS A 205 0.06 8.60 9.13
N THR A 206 -0.15 8.62 7.81
CA THR A 206 0.34 9.69 6.94
C THR A 206 -0.40 11.01 7.16
N GLU A 207 -1.72 10.97 7.39
CA GLU A 207 -2.49 12.16 7.74
C GLU A 207 -2.08 12.76 9.09
N ARG A 208 -1.83 11.93 10.12
CA ARG A 208 -1.28 12.40 11.40
C ARG A 208 0.03 13.12 11.16
N LYS A 209 0.99 12.49 10.48
CA LYS A 209 2.27 13.13 10.09
C LYS A 209 2.09 14.44 9.30
N ALA A 210 1.10 14.52 8.41
CA ALA A 210 0.82 15.74 7.65
C ALA A 210 0.29 16.87 8.56
N ARG A 211 -0.64 16.57 9.47
CA ARG A 211 -1.14 17.50 10.49
C ARG A 211 -0.04 17.91 11.48
N ASP A 212 0.85 16.98 11.85
CA ASP A 212 1.98 17.25 12.72
C ASP A 212 3.00 18.18 12.04
N LEU A 213 3.27 18.00 10.74
CA LEU A 213 4.06 18.94 9.93
C LEU A 213 3.39 20.33 9.84
N GLN A 214 2.08 20.38 9.60
CA GLN A 214 1.34 21.63 9.52
C GLN A 214 1.40 22.41 10.85
N ARG A 215 1.25 21.71 11.98
CA ARG A 215 1.42 22.29 13.33
C ARG A 215 2.85 22.78 13.60
N ALA A 216 3.86 22.05 13.12
CA ALA A 216 5.26 22.47 13.24
C ALA A 216 5.59 23.72 12.38
N VAL A 217 4.84 23.95 11.30
CA VAL A 217 4.94 25.17 10.48
C VAL A 217 4.14 26.32 11.10
N SER A 218 2.93 26.08 11.63
CA SER A 218 2.11 27.12 12.25
C SER A 218 2.58 27.55 13.64
N GLY A 219 3.51 26.81 14.27
CA GLY A 219 4.08 27.13 15.59
C GLY A 219 5.09 28.30 15.62
N LYS A 220 5.06 29.20 14.63
CA LYS A 220 6.04 30.30 14.47
C LYS A 220 5.41 31.66 14.13
N GLU A 221 4.24 31.98 14.69
CA GLU A 221 3.76 33.36 14.80
C GLU A 221 2.84 33.52 16.02
N VAL A 222 2.96 34.64 16.74
CA VAL A 222 2.24 34.95 17.99
C VAL A 222 1.95 36.45 18.05
N SER A 223 0.78 36.82 18.60
CA SER A 223 0.16 38.17 18.68
C SER A 223 -0.86 38.43 17.55
N LYS A 224 -2.05 38.97 17.83
CA LYS A 224 -2.71 39.40 19.09
C LYS A 224 -4.24 39.48 18.82
N ILE A 225 -5.06 39.40 19.88
CA ILE A 225 -6.38 40.09 20.10
C ILE A 225 -7.21 40.37 18.82
N GLY A 226 -8.39 39.82 18.56
CA GLY A 226 -9.44 39.27 19.42
C GLY A 226 -10.80 39.43 18.68
N GLU A 227 -11.99 39.42 19.27
CA GLU A 227 -12.49 38.94 20.57
C GLU A 227 -14.06 39.01 20.49
N TYR A 228 -14.82 38.05 21.06
CA TYR A 228 -16.32 38.03 21.03
C TYR A 228 -16.95 37.83 19.60
N SER A 229 -18.20 37.42 19.32
CA SER A 229 -19.31 36.68 20.00
C SER A 229 -20.35 36.21 18.92
N GLU A 230 -21.61 35.77 19.11
CA GLU A 230 -22.55 35.67 20.25
C GLU A 230 -23.51 34.45 20.15
N ILE A 231 -24.81 34.61 19.85
CA ILE A 231 -25.92 33.65 20.07
C ILE A 231 -26.94 33.68 18.90
N ASP A 232 -27.38 32.51 18.41
CA ASP A 232 -28.80 32.12 18.39
C ASP A 232 -28.95 30.57 18.34
N GLU A 233 -30.07 30.06 18.84
CA GLU A 233 -30.41 28.64 18.89
C GLU A 233 -31.22 28.23 17.60
N HIS A 234 -31.81 27.05 17.39
CA HIS A 234 -32.44 26.10 18.31
C HIS A 234 -32.82 24.78 17.62
N LYS A 235 -32.53 23.64 18.27
CA LYS A 235 -33.23 22.32 18.17
C LYS A 235 -33.20 21.53 16.83
N HIS A 236 -33.38 20.20 16.80
CA HIS A 236 -33.10 19.11 17.76
C HIS A 236 -33.37 17.75 17.10
N SER A 237 -32.47 16.75 17.19
CA SER A 237 -32.87 15.33 17.20
C SER A 237 -31.75 14.44 17.75
N SER A 238 -32.09 13.59 18.72
CA SER A 238 -31.15 12.83 19.54
C SER A 238 -30.60 11.57 18.88
N ILE A 239 -29.31 11.31 19.09
CA ILE A 239 -28.84 9.97 19.49
C ILE A 239 -28.07 10.18 20.80
N LYS A 240 -28.38 9.41 21.84
CA LYS A 240 -27.67 9.48 23.12
C LYS A 240 -26.49 8.52 23.12
N ASP A 241 -25.28 9.06 23.01
CA ASP A 241 -24.11 8.39 23.56
C ASP A 241 -24.22 8.40 25.09
N TRP A 242 -23.85 7.29 25.74
CA TRP A 242 -23.75 7.21 27.20
C TRP A 242 -22.31 7.44 27.61
N GLU A 243 -22.08 8.51 28.38
CA GLU A 243 -20.79 8.78 29.01
C GLU A 243 -20.43 7.66 29.99
N TYR A 244 -19.13 7.40 30.12
CA TYR A 244 -18.59 6.33 30.95
C TYR A 244 -17.62 6.96 31.95
N GLU A 245 -18.09 7.13 33.19
CA GLU A 245 -17.30 7.69 34.29
C GLU A 245 -16.01 6.87 34.54
N GLU A 246 -14.87 7.55 34.69
CA GLU A 246 -13.59 6.92 35.04
C GLU A 246 -13.47 6.74 36.57
N ASP A 247 -14.30 5.86 37.13
CA ASP A 247 -14.35 5.63 38.58
C ASP A 247 -13.08 4.89 39.09
N GLU A 248 -12.31 5.56 39.97
CA GLU A 248 -10.93 5.21 40.32
C GLU A 248 -10.84 4.11 41.40
N PHE A 249 -11.20 2.88 41.05
CA PHE A 249 -11.22 1.77 42.01
C PHE A 249 -9.81 1.35 42.51
N LYS A 250 -9.43 1.85 43.69
CA LYS A 250 -8.19 1.48 44.41
C LYS A 250 -8.28 0.06 45.00
N PRO A 251 -7.23 -0.77 44.93
CA PRO A 251 -7.29 -2.17 45.35
C PRO A 251 -7.20 -2.34 46.87
N SER A 252 -8.17 -3.03 47.47
CA SER A 252 -8.13 -3.49 48.87
C SER A 252 -7.11 -4.62 49.08
N THR A 253 -6.50 -4.66 50.27
CA THR A 253 -5.44 -5.62 50.63
C THR A 253 -5.97 -6.88 51.34
N SER A 254 -5.42 -8.04 51.00
CA SER A 254 -5.58 -9.36 51.67
C SER A 254 -7.03 -9.92 51.69
N THR A 255 -7.27 -11.22 51.87
CA THR A 255 -6.41 -12.32 52.38
C THR A 255 -6.68 -13.65 51.62
N GLU A 256 -5.90 -14.68 51.92
CA GLU A 256 -6.14 -16.12 51.65
C GLU A 256 -6.22 -16.62 50.19
N LYS A 257 -5.23 -17.46 49.82
CA LYS A 257 -5.15 -18.13 48.52
C LYS A 257 -5.80 -19.52 48.59
N HIS A 258 -7.07 -19.64 48.19
CA HIS A 258 -7.64 -20.97 47.94
C HIS A 258 -6.89 -21.68 46.80
N GLN A 259 -6.26 -22.82 47.11
CA GLN A 259 -5.10 -23.31 46.34
C GLN A 259 -5.45 -24.13 45.08
N TRP A 260 -6.73 -24.27 44.74
CA TRP A 260 -7.24 -25.15 43.69
C TRP A 260 -7.99 -24.40 42.56
N GLN A 261 -7.28 -23.52 41.85
CA GLN A 261 -7.78 -22.98 40.58
C GLN A 261 -7.45 -23.95 39.44
N MET A 262 -8.47 -24.66 38.93
CA MET A 262 -8.40 -25.47 37.72
C MET A 262 -8.12 -24.59 36.48
N ARG A 263 -6.85 -24.24 36.25
CA ARG A 263 -6.40 -23.51 35.06
C ARG A 263 -6.45 -24.41 33.83
N ILE A 264 -7.63 -24.53 33.22
CA ILE A 264 -7.77 -25.09 31.88
C ILE A 264 -6.99 -24.19 30.91
N GLN A 265 -5.78 -24.60 30.53
CA GLN A 265 -5.00 -23.92 29.49
C GLN A 265 -5.65 -24.17 28.12
N LEU A 266 -6.64 -23.34 27.75
CA LEU A 266 -7.12 -23.31 26.38
C LEU A 266 -5.98 -22.87 25.46
N SER A 267 -5.38 -23.83 24.74
CA SER A 267 -4.35 -23.61 23.71
C SER A 267 -4.78 -22.60 22.65
N ALA A 268 -6.10 -22.46 22.42
CA ALA A 268 -6.72 -21.40 21.62
C ALA A 268 -6.26 -19.98 22.00
N ILE A 269 -5.99 -19.70 23.29
CA ILE A 269 -5.51 -18.40 23.76
C ILE A 269 -4.10 -18.11 23.19
N ILE A 270 -3.20 -19.08 23.27
CA ILE A 270 -1.82 -18.99 22.75
C ILE A 270 -1.84 -18.90 21.22
N ASN A 271 -2.72 -19.67 20.57
CA ASN A 271 -2.91 -19.62 19.13
C ASN A 271 -3.52 -18.29 18.64
N SER A 272 -4.35 -17.61 19.44
CA SER A 272 -4.97 -16.34 19.04
C SER A 272 -3.93 -15.25 18.70
N ASP A 273 -2.80 -15.22 19.41
CA ASP A 273 -1.69 -14.30 19.13
C ASP A 273 -0.90 -14.70 17.87
N ARG A 274 -0.79 -15.99 17.57
CA ARG A 274 -0.16 -16.50 16.33
C ARG A 274 -0.98 -16.16 15.08
N PHE A 275 -2.31 -16.20 15.19
CA PHE A 275 -3.24 -15.91 14.09
C PHE A 275 -3.74 -14.46 14.05
N GLY A 276 -3.26 -13.57 14.95
CA GLY A 276 -3.63 -12.15 14.97
C GLY A 276 -5.10 -11.87 15.35
N VAL A 277 -5.77 -12.83 16.02
CA VAL A 277 -7.18 -12.74 16.39
C VAL A 277 -7.36 -11.73 17.53
N SER A 278 -8.40 -10.89 17.44
CA SER A 278 -8.63 -9.85 18.45
C SER A 278 -8.96 -10.43 19.83
N ASP A 279 -8.59 -9.73 20.89
CA ASP A 279 -8.88 -10.16 22.27
C ASP A 279 -10.39 -10.24 22.54
N GLN A 280 -11.20 -9.41 21.86
CA GLN A 280 -12.66 -9.45 21.94
C GLN A 280 -13.25 -10.67 21.22
N THR A 281 -12.76 -10.98 20.01
CA THR A 281 -13.17 -12.19 19.26
C THR A 281 -12.77 -13.45 20.02
N THR A 282 -11.57 -13.48 20.59
CA THR A 282 -11.06 -14.58 21.41
C THR A 282 -11.88 -14.77 22.69
N ALA A 283 -12.27 -13.67 23.34
CA ALA A 283 -13.16 -13.64 24.50
C ALA A 283 -14.55 -14.20 24.20
N VAL A 284 -15.17 -13.80 23.09
CA VAL A 284 -16.47 -14.31 22.65
C VAL A 284 -16.38 -15.81 22.35
N ILE A 285 -15.45 -16.25 21.49
CA ILE A 285 -15.30 -17.67 21.14
C ILE A 285 -15.05 -18.54 22.39
N ALA A 286 -14.18 -18.11 23.31
CA ALA A 286 -13.94 -18.84 24.54
C ALA A 286 -15.18 -18.92 25.45
N SER A 287 -15.99 -17.86 25.51
CA SER A 287 -17.24 -17.85 26.28
C SER A 287 -18.34 -18.70 25.63
N SER A 288 -18.41 -18.76 24.30
CA SER A 288 -19.29 -19.69 23.57
C SER A 288 -18.91 -21.13 23.86
N VAL A 289 -17.64 -21.52 23.69
CA VAL A 289 -17.19 -22.90 23.96
C VAL A 289 -17.41 -23.30 25.43
N LEU A 290 -17.23 -22.37 26.39
CA LEU A 290 -17.53 -22.66 27.80
C LEU A 290 -19.04 -22.80 28.08
N ARG A 291 -19.91 -22.16 27.30
CA ARG A 291 -21.37 -22.39 27.33
C ARG A 291 -21.73 -23.73 26.69
N ASP A 292 -21.13 -24.07 25.55
CA ASP A 292 -21.35 -25.33 24.84
C ASP A 292 -20.91 -26.55 25.68
N VAL A 293 -19.88 -26.39 26.53
CA VAL A 293 -19.39 -27.39 27.49
C VAL A 293 -20.14 -27.34 28.84
N GLY A 294 -21.15 -26.46 28.99
CA GLY A 294 -21.98 -26.37 30.19
C GLY A 294 -21.31 -25.71 31.40
N MET A 295 -20.15 -25.06 31.24
CA MET A 295 -19.43 -24.32 32.28
C MET A 295 -19.91 -22.87 32.45
N ILE A 296 -20.74 -22.37 31.55
CA ILE A 296 -21.46 -21.10 31.65
C ILE A 296 -22.93 -21.37 31.37
N THR A 297 -23.78 -21.22 32.39
CA THR A 297 -25.24 -21.21 32.21
C THR A 297 -25.72 -19.76 32.03
N ASP A 298 -27.01 -19.57 31.76
CA ASP A 298 -27.61 -18.23 31.81
C ASP A 298 -27.86 -17.73 33.26
N THR A 299 -27.56 -18.55 34.27
CA THR A 299 -27.62 -18.20 35.71
C THR A 299 -26.25 -17.95 36.36
N ASP A 300 -25.20 -18.68 35.97
CA ASP A 300 -23.83 -18.47 36.44
C ASP A 300 -22.93 -17.97 35.29
N SER A 301 -22.57 -16.68 35.39
CA SER A 301 -21.68 -15.98 34.46
C SER A 301 -20.25 -15.81 34.99
N SER A 302 -19.90 -16.39 36.14
CA SER A 302 -18.58 -16.21 36.80
C SER A 302 -17.40 -16.66 35.92
N TYR A 303 -17.62 -17.64 35.03
CA TYR A 303 -16.63 -18.15 34.09
C TYR A 303 -16.53 -17.37 32.77
N VAL A 304 -17.37 -16.34 32.54
CA VAL A 304 -17.36 -15.52 31.31
C VAL A 304 -15.99 -14.88 31.08
N VAL A 305 -15.50 -15.01 29.85
CA VAL A 305 -14.13 -14.63 29.48
C VAL A 305 -14.12 -13.17 28.99
N HIS A 306 -13.92 -12.21 29.88
CA HIS A 306 -13.83 -10.80 29.48
C HIS A 306 -12.52 -10.45 28.74
N LYS A 307 -12.58 -9.51 27.78
CA LYS A 307 -11.43 -9.01 27.00
C LYS A 307 -10.23 -8.59 27.88
N CYS A 308 -10.47 -7.95 29.01
CA CYS A 308 -9.43 -7.52 29.95
C CYS A 308 -8.82 -8.66 30.80
N LYS A 309 -9.43 -9.85 30.79
CA LYS A 309 -8.84 -11.09 31.33
C LYS A 309 -7.83 -11.62 30.31
N LYS A 310 -8.25 -11.78 29.04
CA LYS A 310 -7.35 -12.21 27.94
C LYS A 310 -6.17 -11.25 27.68
N ARG A 311 -6.37 -9.93 27.77
CA ARG A 311 -5.27 -8.95 27.67
C ARG A 311 -4.21 -9.15 28.75
N ARG A 312 -4.62 -9.51 29.98
CA ARG A 312 -3.70 -9.85 31.08
C ARG A 312 -2.98 -11.16 30.82
N ASP A 313 -3.71 -12.23 30.50
CA ASP A 313 -3.14 -13.55 30.20
C ASP A 313 -2.06 -13.47 29.10
N LYS A 314 -2.36 -12.77 28.00
CA LYS A 314 -1.41 -12.51 26.91
C LYS A 314 -0.21 -11.68 27.35
N SER A 315 -0.40 -10.71 28.25
CA SER A 315 0.71 -9.91 28.79
C SER A 315 1.65 -10.78 29.62
N CYS A 316 1.12 -11.63 30.50
CA CYS A 316 1.92 -12.56 31.30
C CYS A 316 2.69 -13.54 30.41
N VAL A 317 2.02 -14.22 29.47
CA VAL A 317 2.71 -15.13 28.53
C VAL A 317 3.82 -14.42 27.75
N ARG A 318 3.66 -13.14 27.39
CA ARG A 318 4.68 -12.33 26.71
C ARG A 318 5.80 -11.82 27.65
N THR A 319 5.62 -11.78 28.97
CA THR A 319 6.72 -11.54 29.93
C THR A 319 7.46 -12.84 30.24
N ASP A 320 6.75 -13.95 30.38
CA ASP A 320 7.30 -15.27 30.69
C ASP A 320 8.18 -15.78 29.54
N PHE A 321 7.78 -15.53 28.29
CA PHE A 321 8.64 -15.76 27.12
C PHE A 321 9.85 -14.82 27.03
N LYS A 322 9.86 -13.65 27.69
CA LYS A 322 11.04 -12.75 27.67
C LYS A 322 12.10 -13.19 28.65
N SER A 323 11.73 -13.55 29.87
CA SER A 323 12.67 -14.02 30.89
C SER A 323 13.35 -15.35 30.53
N GLN A 324 12.73 -16.17 29.68
CA GLN A 324 13.33 -17.39 29.14
C GLN A 324 14.40 -17.16 28.04
N PHE A 325 14.53 -15.93 27.51
CA PHE A 325 15.47 -15.61 26.42
C PHE A 325 16.41 -14.43 26.72
N THR A 326 16.41 -13.90 27.96
CA THR A 326 17.48 -13.04 28.48
C THR A 326 18.65 -13.90 28.95
N PRO A 327 19.87 -13.75 28.39
CA PRO A 327 21.08 -14.33 28.99
C PRO A 327 21.32 -13.75 30.39
N PRO A 328 22.03 -14.48 31.29
CA PRO A 328 22.57 -13.88 32.50
C PRO A 328 23.56 -12.77 32.12
N GLU A 329 23.61 -11.70 32.92
CA GLU A 329 24.64 -10.67 32.79
C GLU A 329 25.98 -11.22 33.31
N GLU A 330 27.04 -11.07 32.53
CA GLU A 330 28.39 -11.49 32.92
C GLU A 330 28.90 -10.62 34.08
N SER A 331 29.58 -11.25 35.05
CA SER A 331 30.05 -10.64 36.31
C SER A 331 31.56 -10.52 36.37
#